data_AF-A0A0G4MTU9-F1
#
_entry.id   AF-A0A0G4MTU9-F1
#
_cell.length_a   1.000
_cell.length_b   1.000
_cell.length_c   1.000
_cell.angle_alpha   90.00
_cell.angle_beta   90.00
_cell.angle_gamma   90.00
#
_symmetry.space_group_name_H-M   'P 1'
#
loop_
_entity.id
_entity.type
_entity.pdbx_description
1 polymer ?
#
loop_
_entity_poly.entity_id
_entity_poly.type
_entity_poly.pdbx_seq_one_letter_code
_entity_poly.pdbx_strand_id
1 'polypeptide(L)'
;VIFDPEKVLDSSIDRNRSTAQRMVESQKASYEEIGKRMGNKGYKVLLVEDNSVNQKVLQKYLEKVGVEVEVAADGVECTDMVLARGHEYYSLIL
;
A
#
# COMPACT_ATOMS: atom_id res chain seq x y z
N VAL A 1 -41.77 25.81 -5.73
CA VAL A 1 -40.53 25.17 -5.22
C VAL A 1 -39.37 25.95 -5.80
N ILE A 2 -38.76 26.84 -5.01
CA ILE A 2 -37.67 27.70 -5.48
C ILE A 2 -36.39 26.87 -5.39
N PHE A 3 -35.79 26.59 -6.54
CA PHE A 3 -34.51 25.89 -6.63
C PHE A 3 -33.41 26.87 -6.21
N ASP A 4 -32.77 26.63 -5.07
CA ASP A 4 -31.67 27.44 -4.57
C ASP A 4 -30.33 26.74 -4.91
N PRO A 5 -29.59 27.22 -5.92
CA PRO A 5 -28.35 26.59 -6.37
C PRO A 5 -27.24 26.60 -5.31
N GLU A 6 -27.26 27.53 -4.34
CA GLU A 6 -26.24 27.59 -3.27
C GLU A 6 -26.39 26.44 -2.27
N LYS A 7 -27.62 26.00 -2.04
CA LYS A 7 -27.93 24.88 -1.12
C LYS A 7 -27.45 23.52 -1.64
N VAL A 8 -27.34 23.38 -2.96
CA VAL A 8 -26.83 22.15 -3.61
C VAL A 8 -25.31 22.05 -3.47
N LEU A 9 -24.59 23.17 -3.57
CA LEU A 9 -23.14 23.24 -3.41
C LEU A 9 -22.70 22.76 -2.03
N ASP A 10 -23.33 23.28 -0.97
CA ASP A 10 -22.98 22.97 0.42
C ASP A 10 -23.14 21.47 0.74
N SER A 11 -24.25 20.88 0.29
CA SER A 11 -24.54 19.46 0.51
C SER A 11 -23.63 18.50 -0.27
N SER A 12 -23.12 18.92 -1.43
CA SER A 12 -22.19 18.12 -2.25
C SER A 12 -20.77 18.14 -1.69
N ILE A 13 -20.32 19.30 -1.20
CA ILE A 13 -18.99 19.48 -0.60
C ILE A 13 -18.86 18.70 0.70
N ASP A 14 -19.87 18.74 1.57
CA ASP A 14 -19.85 17.98 2.83
C ASP A 14 -19.92 16.46 2.62
N ARG A 15 -20.71 16.00 1.65
CA ARG A 15 -20.77 14.58 1.29
C ARG A 15 -19.44 14.07 0.73
N ASN A 16 -18.78 14.84 -0.12
CA ASN A 16 -17.46 14.46 -0.63
C ASN A 16 -16.40 14.43 0.49
N ARG A 17 -16.43 15.42 1.40
CA ARG A 17 -15.51 15.49 2.54
C ARG A 17 -15.65 14.31 3.50
N SER A 18 -16.90 13.96 3.87
CA SER A 18 -17.17 12.83 4.77
C SER A 18 -16.80 11.47 4.16
N THR A 19 -16.94 11.32 2.84
CA THR A 19 -16.59 10.08 2.15
C THR A 19 -15.08 9.92 2.03
N ALA A 20 -14.36 10.99 1.66
CA ALA A 20 -12.90 11.00 1.62
C ALA A 20 -12.29 10.71 3.01
N GLN A 21 -12.84 11.29 4.08
CA GLN A 21 -12.41 11.00 5.45
C GLN A 21 -12.60 9.53 5.83
N ARG A 22 -13.78 8.96 5.58
CA ARG A 22 -14.03 7.54 5.87
C ARG A 22 -13.11 6.59 5.11
N MET A 23 -12.77 6.91 3.86
CA MET A 23 -11.82 6.10 3.07
C MET A 23 -10.41 6.14 3.68
N VAL A 24 -9.95 7.31 4.11
CA VAL A 24 -8.64 7.48 4.76
C VAL A 24 -8.59 6.77 6.11
N GLU A 25 -9.65 6.86 6.91
CA GLU A 25 -9.77 6.17 8.19
C GLU A 25 -9.75 4.64 8.02
N SER A 26 -10.50 4.12 7.05
CA SER A 26 -10.52 2.69 6.71
C SER A 26 -9.14 2.18 6.27
N GLN A 27 -8.46 2.93 5.40
CA GLN A 27 -7.08 2.61 5.00
C GLN A 27 -6.14 2.62 6.21
N LYS A 28 -6.21 3.65 7.06
CA LYS A 28 -5.37 3.77 8.25
C LYS A 28 -5.57 2.58 9.20
N ALA A 29 -6.83 2.19 9.45
CA ALA A 29 -7.15 1.02 10.27
C ALA A 29 -6.57 -0.27 9.69
N SER A 30 -6.65 -0.44 8.36
CA SER A 30 -6.06 -1.59 7.66
C SER A 30 -4.54 -1.65 7.84
N TYR A 31 -3.83 -0.53 7.68
CA TYR A 31 -2.38 -0.45 7.92
C TYR A 31 -2.01 -0.82 9.36
N GLU A 32 -2.75 -0.29 10.34
CA GLU A 32 -2.49 -0.58 11.76
C GLU A 32 -2.74 -2.05 12.11
N GLU A 33 -3.78 -2.66 11.55
CA GLU A 33 -4.08 -4.07 11.77
C GLU A 33 -3.00 -4.97 11.16
N ILE A 34 -2.61 -4.72 9.91
CA ILE A 34 -1.53 -5.48 9.25
C ILE A 34 -0.22 -5.25 9.97
N GLY A 35 0.10 -4.01 10.35
CA GLY A 35 1.28 -3.66 11.13
C GLY A 35 1.33 -4.38 12.49
N LYS A 36 0.19 -4.57 13.17
CA LYS A 36 0.15 -5.39 14.41
C LYS A 36 0.42 -6.88 14.16
N ARG A 37 -0.01 -7.41 13.01
CA ARG A 37 0.17 -8.83 12.66
C ARG A 37 1.58 -9.12 12.14
N MET A 38 2.19 -8.16 11.44
CA MET A 38 3.47 -8.31 10.74
C MET A 38 4.65 -7.66 11.47
N GLY A 39 4.41 -6.64 12.28
CA GLY A 39 5.44 -5.83 12.93
C GLY A 39 6.40 -6.65 13.79
N ASN A 40 7.69 -6.32 13.66
CA ASN A 40 8.81 -6.93 14.39
C ASN A 40 9.02 -8.43 14.18
N LYS A 41 8.42 -9.03 13.13
CA LYS A 41 8.66 -10.44 12.79
C LYS A 41 9.83 -10.65 11.82
N GLY A 42 10.44 -9.57 11.32
CA GLY A 42 11.57 -9.64 10.39
C GLY A 42 11.18 -10.18 9.01
N TYR A 43 9.92 -10.02 8.60
CA TYR A 43 9.49 -10.44 7.27
C TYR A 43 10.17 -9.59 6.21
N LYS A 44 10.72 -10.27 5.23
CA LYS A 44 11.36 -9.67 4.06
C LYS A 44 10.65 -10.12 2.79
N VAL A 45 10.28 -9.16 1.95
CA VAL A 45 9.53 -9.38 0.72
C VAL A 45 10.37 -8.92 -0.47
N LEU A 46 10.42 -9.74 -1.51
CA LEU A 46 10.91 -9.32 -2.82
C LEU A 46 9.72 -8.89 -3.67
N LEU A 47 9.63 -7.61 -4.00
CA LEU A 47 8.61 -7.07 -4.90
C LEU A 47 9.14 -7.09 -6.33
N VAL A 48 8.39 -7.65 -7.27
CA VAL A 48 8.74 -7.75 -8.68
C VAL A 48 7.73 -6.94 -9.49
N GLU A 49 8.13 -5.76 -9.97
CA GLU A 49 7.21 -4.84 -10.63
C GLU A 49 7.96 -4.02 -11.69
N ASP A 50 7.46 -4.06 -12.94
CA ASP A 50 8.07 -3.37 -14.08
C ASP A 50 7.76 -1.86 -14.12
N ASN A 51 6.72 -1.43 -13.39
CA ASN A 51 6.34 -0.05 -13.32
C ASN A 51 6.87 0.65 -12.06
N SER A 52 7.80 1.59 -12.25
CA SER A 52 8.40 2.38 -11.16
C SER A 52 7.40 3.15 -10.28
N VAL A 53 6.20 3.48 -10.78
CA VAL A 53 5.14 4.10 -9.98
C VAL A 53 4.52 3.07 -9.03
N ASN A 54 4.20 1.89 -9.54
CA ASN A 54 3.64 0.80 -8.76
C ASN A 54 4.65 0.33 -7.69
N GLN A 55 5.92 0.18 -8.07
CA GLN A 55 7.02 -0.11 -7.15
C GLN A 55 7.02 0.85 -5.96
N LYS A 56 7.00 2.16 -6.22
CA LYS A 56 7.04 3.18 -5.16
C LYS A 56 5.81 3.14 -4.26
N VAL A 57 4.62 2.88 -4.83
CA VAL A 57 3.38 2.81 -4.07
C VAL A 57 3.38 1.59 -3.15
N LEU A 58 3.73 0.42 -3.69
CA LEU A 58 3.74 -0.84 -2.95
C LEU A 58 4.87 -0.88 -1.90
N GLN A 59 6.06 -0.39 -2.24
CA GLN A 59 7.17 -0.24 -1.30
C GLN A 59 6.75 0.59 -0.09
N LYS A 60 6.19 1.79 -0.30
CA LYS A 60 5.72 2.65 0.81
C LYS A 60 4.60 2.01 1.63
N TYR A 61 3.73 1.22 0.99
CA TYR A 61 2.67 0.49 1.68
C TYR A 61 3.26 -0.56 2.63
N LEU A 62 4.16 -1.39 2.12
CA LEU A 62 4.80 -2.49 2.84
C LEU A 62 5.71 -1.99 3.98
N GLU A 63 6.47 -0.92 3.74
CA GLU A 63 7.28 -0.26 4.77
C GLU A 63 6.40 0.27 5.92
N LYS A 64 5.23 0.86 5.62
CA LYS A 64 4.28 1.35 6.64
C LYS A 64 3.72 0.24 7.52
N VAL A 65 3.63 -0.98 7.01
CA VAL A 65 3.18 -2.14 7.81
C VAL A 65 4.35 -2.90 8.47
N GLY A 66 5.57 -2.37 8.38
CA GLY A 66 6.74 -2.91 9.09
C GLY A 66 7.39 -4.11 8.42
N VAL A 67 7.28 -4.22 7.08
CA VAL A 67 7.90 -5.27 6.27
C VAL A 67 9.12 -4.70 5.55
N GLU A 68 10.23 -5.44 5.54
CA GLU A 68 11.39 -5.11 4.72
C GLU A 68 11.13 -5.46 3.27
N VAL A 69 11.44 -4.54 2.35
CA VAL A 69 11.19 -4.74 0.92
C VAL A 69 12.48 -4.56 0.12
N GLU A 70 12.80 -5.57 -0.68
CA GLU A 70 13.74 -5.45 -1.79
C GLU A 70 12.94 -5.46 -3.10
N VAL A 71 13.43 -4.83 -4.16
CA VAL A 71 12.68 -4.72 -5.42
C VAL A 71 13.51 -5.23 -6.59
N ALA A 72 12.85 -5.98 -7.47
CA ALA A 72 13.30 -6.31 -8.81
C ALA A 72 12.39 -5.62 -9.84
N ALA A 73 12.99 -5.08 -10.90
CA ALA A 73 12.29 -4.42 -12.00
C ALA A 73 11.74 -5.41 -13.03
N ASP A 74 12.22 -6.66 -13.02
CA ASP A 74 11.76 -7.71 -13.92
C ASP A 74 12.00 -9.11 -13.34
N GLY A 75 11.57 -10.13 -14.10
CA GLY A 75 11.70 -11.52 -13.71
C GLY A 75 13.14 -12.03 -13.67
N VAL A 76 14.05 -11.49 -14.51
CA VAL A 76 15.45 -11.91 -14.54
C VAL A 76 16.15 -11.44 -13.28
N GLU A 77 16.03 -10.15 -12.96
CA GLU A 77 16.55 -9.58 -11.71
C GLU A 77 15.97 -10.30 -10.49
N CYS A 78 14.67 -10.60 -10.49
CA CYS A 78 14.04 -11.38 -9.44
C CYS A 78 14.71 -12.75 -9.25
N THR A 79 14.88 -13.51 -10.33
CA THR A 79 15.50 -14.84 -10.25
C THR A 79 16.95 -14.75 -9.78
N ASP A 80 17.71 -13.76 -10.23
CA ASP A 80 19.10 -13.55 -9.80
C ASP A 80 19.16 -13.24 -8.30
N MET A 81 18.27 -12.37 -7.81
CA MET A 81 18.18 -12.02 -6.38
C MET A 81 17.77 -13.20 -5.50
N VAL A 82 16.84 -14.04 -5.96
CA VAL A 82 16.39 -15.23 -5.22
C VAL A 82 17.47 -16.30 -5.18
N LEU A 83 18.11 -16.58 -6.32
CA LEU A 83 19.13 -17.61 -6.44
C LEU A 83 20.44 -17.23 -5.74
N ALA A 84 20.73 -15.93 -5.59
CA ALA A 84 21.89 -15.45 -4.84
C ALA A 84 21.72 -15.54 -3.31
N ARG A 85 20.52 -15.89 -2.82
CA ARG A 85 20.18 -15.92 -1.39
C ARG A 85 19.75 -17.33 -0.95
N GLY A 86 19.70 -17.56 0.36
CA GLY A 86 19.15 -18.79 0.91
C GLY A 86 17.62 -18.86 0.76
N HIS A 87 17.05 -20.07 0.75
CA HIS A 87 15.61 -20.31 0.53
C HIS A 87 14.69 -19.65 1.59
N GLU A 88 15.22 -19.26 2.75
CA GLU A 88 14.47 -18.62 3.84
C GLU A 88 14.69 -17.10 3.91
N TYR A 89 15.44 -16.53 2.96
CA TYR A 89 15.77 -15.09 2.99
C TYR A 89 14.55 -14.21 2.70
N TYR A 90 13.71 -14.62 1.75
CA TYR A 90 12.45 -13.95 1.44
C TYR A 90 11.29 -14.76 1.99
N SER A 91 10.40 -14.10 2.73
CA SER A 91 9.17 -14.69 3.26
C SER A 91 8.06 -14.75 2.22
N LEU A 92 8.12 -13.87 1.22
CA LEU A 92 7.17 -13.79 0.12
C LEU A 92 7.84 -13.09 -1.07
N ILE A 93 7.46 -13.51 -2.27
CA ILE A 93 7.78 -12.82 -3.53
C ILE A 93 6.44 -12.34 -4.09
N LEU A 94 6.34 -11.05 -4.39
CA LEU A 94 5.13 -10.38 -4.90
C LEU A 94 5.33 -9.96 -6.35
#